data_AF-A0A2R7R197-F1
#
_entry.id   AF-A0A2R7R197-F1
#
_cell.length_a   1.000
_cell.length_b   1.000
_cell.length_c   1.000
_cell.angle_alpha   90.00
_cell.angle_beta   90.00
_cell.angle_gamma   90.00
#
_symmetry.space_group_name_H-M   'P 1'
#
loop_
_entity.id
_entity.type
_entity.pdbx_description
1 polymer ?
#
loop_
_entity_poly.entity_id
_entity_poly.type
_entity_poly.pdbx_seq_one_letter_code
_entity_poly.pdbx_strand_id
1 'polypeptide(L)'
;MSTNKKQYFKHWAESDLGQGNVYIEAVGDVIVRQVEVYRSVTTWADKHGQSDERFLLADQPLSWFDLDSDDGITATEFEAAWKKAKAATGGL
;
A
#
# COMPACT_ATOMS: atom_id res chain seq x y z
N MET A 1 8.65 14.91 16.83
CA MET A 1 9.17 15.42 15.54
C MET A 1 8.54 14.59 14.44
N SER A 2 7.52 15.11 13.75
CA SER A 2 6.93 14.43 12.61
C SER A 2 7.90 14.56 11.44
N THR A 3 8.70 13.53 11.20
CA THR A 3 9.60 13.51 10.05
C THR A 3 8.75 13.44 8.79
N ASN A 4 8.78 14.49 7.96
CA ASN A 4 8.21 14.50 6.59
C ASN A 4 8.91 13.51 5.62
N LYS A 5 9.59 12.50 6.16
CA LYS A 5 10.35 11.52 5.39
C LYS A 5 9.39 10.45 4.90
N LYS A 6 9.51 10.10 3.62
CA LYS A 6 8.80 8.96 3.05
C LYS A 6 9.37 7.66 3.57
N GLN A 7 8.48 6.74 3.92
CA GLN A 7 8.78 5.37 4.33
C GLN A 7 7.97 4.41 3.47
N TYR A 8 8.54 3.24 3.20
CA TYR A 8 7.94 2.26 2.31
C TYR A 8 8.01 0.88 2.95
N PHE A 9 6.89 0.17 2.90
CA PHE A 9 6.75 -1.15 3.52
C PHE A 9 6.06 -2.11 2.57
N LYS A 10 6.34 -3.40 2.75
CA LYS A 10 5.60 -4.51 2.20
C LYS A 10 5.30 -5.47 3.34
N HIS A 11 4.03 -5.57 3.71
CA HIS A 11 3.58 -6.42 4.79
C HIS A 11 2.65 -7.50 4.27
N TRP A 12 2.69 -8.66 4.92
CA TRP A 12 1.77 -9.75 4.63
C TRP A 12 0.42 -9.50 5.30
N ALA A 13 -0.69 -9.69 4.59
CA ALA A 13 -2.02 -9.48 5.16
C ALA A 13 -3.01 -10.54 4.70
N GLU A 14 -4.09 -10.70 5.48
CA GLU A 14 -5.26 -11.48 5.11
C GLU A 14 -6.44 -10.57 4.81
N SER A 15 -7.24 -10.92 3.80
CA SER A 15 -8.54 -10.32 3.52
C SER A 15 -9.57 -11.42 3.20
N ASP A 16 -10.81 -11.03 2.97
CA ASP A 16 -11.85 -11.95 2.46
C ASP A 16 -11.48 -12.57 1.09
N LEU A 17 -10.52 -11.98 0.36
CA LEU A 17 -9.97 -12.54 -0.88
C LEU A 17 -8.82 -13.54 -0.65
N GLY A 18 -8.43 -13.74 0.60
CA GLY A 18 -7.34 -14.61 1.04
C GLY A 18 -6.08 -13.83 1.44
N GLN A 19 -4.96 -14.54 1.43
CA GLN A 19 -3.66 -14.03 1.87
C GLN A 19 -2.93 -13.30 0.73
N GLY A 20 -2.19 -12.24 1.07
CA GLY A 20 -1.58 -11.36 0.10
C GLY A 20 -0.51 -10.44 0.68
N ASN A 21 -0.09 -9.48 -0.12
CA ASN A 21 0.85 -8.44 0.31
C ASN A 21 0.22 -7.06 0.15
N VAL A 22 0.44 -6.22 1.15
CA VAL A 22 0.07 -4.80 1.16
C VAL A 22 1.36 -4.00 1.09
N TYR A 23 1.47 -3.14 0.09
CA TYR A 23 2.56 -2.21 -0.06
C TYR A 23 2.09 -0.83 0.39
N ILE A 24 2.85 -0.17 1.24
CA ILE A 24 2.48 1.10 1.88
C ILE A 24 3.55 2.14 1.57
N GLU A 25 3.14 3.32 1.12
CA GLU A 25 3.93 4.55 1.24
C GLU A 25 3.32 5.42 2.33
N ALA A 26 4.14 5.82 3.30
CA ALA A 26 3.76 6.75 4.35
C ALA A 26 4.67 7.99 4.36
N VAL A 27 4.13 9.12 4.80
CA VAL A 27 4.86 10.36 5.09
C VAL A 27 4.72 10.65 6.57
N GLY A 28 5.79 10.42 7.33
CA GLY A 28 5.68 10.34 8.78
C GLY A 28 4.73 9.20 9.16
N ASP A 29 3.70 9.50 9.95
CA ASP A 29 2.75 8.51 10.46
C ASP A 29 1.49 8.37 9.59
N VAL A 30 1.43 9.05 8.44
CA VAL A 30 0.25 9.08 7.56
C VAL A 30 0.50 8.25 6.31
N ILE A 31 -0.37 7.27 6.06
CA ILE A 31 -0.38 6.48 4.82
C ILE A 31 -0.91 7.35 3.68
N VAL A 32 -0.16 7.42 2.58
CA VAL A 32 -0.49 8.29 1.44
C VAL A 32 -0.73 7.53 0.14
N ARG A 33 -0.19 6.31 0.01
CA ARG A 33 -0.49 5.37 -1.08
C ARG A 33 -0.46 3.94 -0.58
N GLN A 34 -1.33 3.11 -1.14
CA GLN A 34 -1.46 1.70 -0.82
C GLN A 34 -1.65 0.87 -2.08
N VAL A 35 -1.01 -0.31 -2.14
CA VAL A 35 -1.28 -1.34 -3.14
C VAL A 35 -1.55 -2.64 -2.41
N GLU A 36 -2.68 -3.28 -2.71
CA GLU A 36 -3.01 -4.58 -2.14
C GLU A 36 -3.02 -5.64 -3.23
N VAL A 37 -2.35 -6.75 -2.97
CA VAL A 37 -2.22 -7.87 -3.90
C VAL A 37 -2.71 -9.14 -3.21
N TYR A 38 -3.94 -9.54 -3.51
CA TYR A 38 -4.55 -10.77 -3.02
C TYR A 38 -4.84 -11.71 -4.19
N ARG A 39 -4.10 -12.82 -4.27
CA ARG A 39 -4.22 -13.81 -5.36
C ARG A 39 -4.16 -13.15 -6.75
N SER A 40 -5.30 -13.05 -7.45
CA SER A 40 -5.43 -12.46 -8.79
C SER A 40 -5.92 -11.01 -8.76
N VAL A 41 -6.26 -10.46 -7.60
CA VAL A 41 -6.73 -9.10 -7.42
C VAL A 41 -5.55 -8.21 -7.04
N THR A 42 -5.38 -7.11 -7.77
CA THR A 42 -4.41 -6.06 -7.48
C THR A 42 -5.15 -4.74 -7.47
N THR A 43 -5.15 -4.05 -6.34
CA THR A 43 -5.81 -2.76 -6.16
C THR A 43 -4.80 -1.69 -5.76
N TRP A 44 -5.15 -0.43 -6.00
CA TRP A 44 -4.41 0.72 -5.49
C TRP A 44 -5.37 1.74 -4.91
N ALA A 45 -4.88 2.47 -3.92
CA ALA A 45 -5.55 3.63 -3.36
C ALA A 45 -4.54 4.72 -3.01
N ASP A 46 -4.93 5.98 -3.20
CA ASP A 46 -4.24 7.17 -2.70
C ASP A 46 -5.26 8.23 -2.28
N LYS A 47 -4.76 9.38 -1.82
CA LYS A 47 -5.60 10.52 -1.40
C LYS A 47 -6.51 11.10 -2.50
N HIS A 48 -6.33 10.70 -3.76
CA HIS A 48 -7.07 11.20 -4.92
C HIS A 48 -8.04 10.16 -5.49
N GLY A 49 -7.95 8.90 -5.08
CA GLY A 49 -8.93 7.87 -5.43
C GLY A 49 -8.40 6.45 -5.24
N GLN A 50 -9.20 5.51 -5.73
CA GLN A 50 -8.97 4.09 -5.59
C GLN A 50 -9.39 3.35 -6.86
N SER A 51 -8.81 2.17 -7.10
CA SER A 51 -9.23 1.30 -8.20
C SER A 51 -10.47 0.46 -7.91
N ASP A 52 -10.76 0.24 -6.63
CA ASP A 52 -11.82 -0.66 -6.17
C ASP A 52 -12.40 -0.11 -4.86
N GLU A 53 -13.71 0.12 -4.82
CA GLU A 53 -14.41 0.72 -3.67
C GLU A 53 -14.35 -0.15 -2.41
N ARG A 54 -13.97 -1.42 -2.53
CA ARG A 54 -13.78 -2.34 -1.40
C ARG A 54 -12.43 -2.15 -0.70
N PHE A 55 -11.46 -1.54 -1.38
CA PHE A 55 -10.07 -1.41 -0.92
C PHE A 55 -9.70 0.07 -0.83
N LEU A 56 -10.13 0.69 0.27
CA LEU A 56 -9.89 2.09 0.55
C LEU A 56 -8.47 2.30 1.11
N LEU A 57 -7.96 3.52 0.95
CA LEU A 57 -6.71 3.91 1.62
C LEU A 57 -6.89 3.77 3.14
N ALA A 58 -5.96 3.11 3.80
CA ALA A 58 -5.99 2.98 5.25
C ALA A 58 -6.00 4.36 5.93
N ASP A 59 -6.94 4.55 6.85
CA ASP A 59 -7.09 5.77 7.67
C ASP A 59 -6.33 5.69 9.00
N GLN A 60 -5.89 4.48 9.38
CA GLN A 60 -5.07 4.23 10.55
C GLN A 60 -3.66 4.83 10.37
N PRO A 61 -3.04 5.32 11.46
CA PRO A 61 -1.66 5.76 11.42
C PRO A 61 -0.72 4.58 11.09
N LEU A 62 0.44 4.88 10.50
CA LEU A 62 1.45 3.87 10.20
C LEU A 62 1.85 3.08 11.47
N SER A 63 1.95 3.76 12.62
CA SER A 63 2.28 3.15 13.90
C SER A 63 1.23 2.17 14.45
N TRP A 64 0.03 2.13 13.85
CA TRP A 64 -0.97 1.13 14.19
C TRP A 64 -0.61 -0.26 13.63
N PHE A 65 0.10 -0.28 12.51
CA PHE A 65 0.58 -1.50 11.90
C PHE A 65 1.82 -1.99 12.65
N ASP A 66 1.88 -3.29 12.93
CA ASP A 66 3.03 -3.94 13.57
C ASP A 66 4.14 -4.17 12.52
N LEU A 67 4.65 -3.07 11.94
CA LEU A 67 5.67 -3.06 10.89
C LEU A 67 7.05 -2.93 11.51
N ASP A 68 7.97 -3.78 11.07
CA ASP A 68 9.36 -3.73 11.51
C ASP A 68 10.34 -3.47 10.35
N SER A 69 11.64 -3.69 10.61
CA SER A 69 12.68 -3.49 9.60
C SER A 69 12.62 -4.49 8.45
N ASP A 70 12.04 -5.67 8.68
CA ASP A 70 11.97 -6.76 7.70
C ASP A 70 10.82 -6.53 6.71
N ASP A 71 9.78 -5.77 7.10
CA ASP A 71 8.75 -5.25 6.19
C ASP A 71 9.27 -4.07 5.33
N GLY A 72 10.40 -3.47 5.70
CA GLY A 72 10.94 -2.29 5.04
C GLY A 72 11.39 -2.58 3.60
N ILE A 73 10.89 -1.79 2.64
CA ILE A 73 11.31 -1.88 1.23
C ILE A 73 11.88 -0.56 0.73
N THR A 74 12.49 -0.60 -0.45
CA THR A 74 12.97 0.60 -1.13
C THR A 74 11.83 1.35 -1.84
N ALA A 75 12.04 2.66 -2.04
CA ALA A 75 11.14 3.47 -2.87
C ALA A 75 10.96 2.88 -4.28
N THR A 76 12.04 2.34 -4.85
CA THR A 76 12.01 1.73 -6.19
C THR A 76 11.10 0.50 -6.25
N GLU A 77 11.14 -0.35 -5.23
CA GLU A 77 10.27 -1.53 -5.14
C GLU A 77 8.80 -1.12 -5.00
N PHE A 78 8.51 -0.13 -4.16
CA PHE A 78 7.15 0.41 -4.04
C PHE A 78 6.65 0.98 -5.37
N GLU A 79 7.43 1.83 -6.03
CA GLU A 79 7.05 2.44 -7.31
C GLU A 79 6.82 1.41 -8.41
N ALA A 80 7.55 0.29 -8.40
CA ALA A 80 7.31 -0.81 -9.34
C ALA A 80 5.94 -1.46 -9.09
N ALA A 81 5.60 -1.75 -7.83
CA ALA A 81 4.29 -2.27 -7.45
C ALA A 81 3.16 -1.29 -7.81
N TRP A 82 3.34 -0.01 -7.48
CA TRP A 82 2.41 1.07 -7.80
C TRP A 82 2.10 1.19 -9.29
N LYS A 83 3.15 1.29 -10.13
CA LYS A 83 2.98 1.39 -11.59
C LYS A 83 2.26 0.17 -12.15
N LYS A 84 2.58 -1.04 -11.67
CA LYS A 84 1.93 -2.27 -12.09
C LYS A 84 0.44 -2.27 -11.72
N ALA A 85 0.08 -1.85 -10.51
CA ALA A 85 -1.31 -1.75 -10.07
C ALA A 85 -2.11 -0.72 -10.86
N LYS A 86 -1.53 0.47 -11.11
CA LYS A 86 -2.15 1.51 -11.94
C LYS A 86 -2.37 1.03 -13.39
N ALA A 87 -1.40 0.32 -13.97
CA ALA A 87 -1.52 -0.21 -15.33
C ALA A 87 -2.59 -1.32 -15.45
N ALA A 88 -2.72 -2.18 -14.43
CA ALA A 88 -3.70 -3.27 -14.42
C ALA A 88 -5.16 -2.80 -14.35
N THR A 89 -5.39 -1.58 -13.87
CA THR A 89 -6.72 -1.01 -13.60
C THR A 89 -7.14 0.08 -14.60
N GLY A 90 -6.18 0.69 -15.31
CA GLY A 90 -6.44 1.67 -16.38
C GLY A 90 -6.72 1.08 -17.76
N GLY A 91 -6.96 -0.23 -17.86
CA GLY A 91 -7.21 -0.96 -19.11
C GLY A 91 -8.68 -1.26 -19.41
N LEU A 92 -9.61 -0.58 -18.75
CA LEU A 92 -11.06 -0.69 -18.99
C LEU A 92 -11.60 0.58 -19.68
#